data_AF-A0A519H9K4-F1
#
_entry.id   AF-A0A519H9K4-F1
#
_cell.length_a   1.000
_cell.length_b   1.000
_cell.length_c   1.000
_cell.angle_alpha   90.00
_cell.angle_beta   90.00
_cell.angle_gamma   90.00
#
_symmetry.space_group_name_H-M   'P 1'
#
loop_
_entity.id
_entity.type
_entity.pdbx_description
1 polymer ?
#
loop_
_entity_poly.entity_id
_entity_poly.type
_entity_poly.pdbx_seq_one_letter_code
_entity_poly.pdbx_strand_id
1 'polypeptide(L)' 'MDALNRGDDAGHDERVVEAAHWLAGQGCDLIALAQFSMARAQRAVHKASGLPVLTTPGSAVRVLRQRLGA' A
#
# COMPACT_ATOMS: atom_id res chain seq x y z
N MET A 1 -2.31 6.11 11.81
CA MET A 1 -1.80 5.19 12.86
C MET A 1 -2.79 5.00 13.99
N ASP A 2 -3.56 6.03 14.35
CA ASP A 2 -4.53 5.96 15.45
C ASP A 2 -5.45 4.75 15.38
N ALA A 3 -6.02 4.43 14.21
CA ALA A 3 -6.86 3.25 14.05
C ALA A 3 -6.16 1.93 14.41
N LEU A 4 -4.94 1.71 13.91
CA LEU A 4 -4.14 0.54 14.30
C LEU A 4 -3.84 0.51 15.80
N ASN A 5 -3.54 1.66 16.40
CA ASN A 5 -3.22 1.74 17.84
C ASN A 5 -4.41 1.32 18.73
N ARG A 6 -5.64 1.42 18.23
CA ARG A 6 -6.88 0.94 18.89
C ARG A 6 -7.36 -0.44 18.37
N GLY A 7 -6.55 -1.14 17.58
CA GLY A 7 -6.89 -2.44 16.99
C GLY A 7 -7.87 -2.38 15.82
N ASP A 8 -8.15 -1.18 15.29
CA ASP A 8 -9.02 -0.94 14.15
C ASP A 8 -8.22 -1.00 12.84
N ASP A 9 -7.95 -2.23 12.45
CA ASP A 9 -7.31 -2.59 11.20
C ASP A 9 -8.12 -2.14 9.96
N ALA A 10 -9.44 -2.33 9.98
CA ALA A 10 -10.31 -2.00 8.85
C ALA A 10 -10.35 -0.48 8.61
N GLY A 11 -10.57 0.30 9.67
CA GLY A 11 -10.59 1.76 9.59
C GLY A 11 -9.23 2.37 9.26
N HIS A 12 -8.12 1.68 9.56
CA HIS A 12 -6.81 2.07 9.04
C HIS A 12 -6.76 1.93 7.51
N ASP A 13 -7.13 0.77 6.99
CA ASP A 13 -7.05 0.48 5.55
C ASP A 13 -8.00 1.36 4.73
N GLU A 14 -9.19 1.64 5.24
CA GLU A 14 -10.14 2.57 4.61
C GLU A 14 -9.52 3.95 4.38
N ARG A 15 -8.79 4.49 5.37
CA ARG A 15 -8.09 5.77 5.23
C ARG A 15 -6.96 5.72 4.21
N VAL A 16 -6.26 4.58 4.13
CA VAL A 16 -5.22 4.37 3.11
C VAL A 16 -5.85 4.33 1.70
N VAL A 17 -6.99 3.66 1.54
CA VAL A 17 -7.73 3.59 0.29
C VAL A 17 -8.24 4.96 -0.14
N GLU A 18 -8.84 5.73 0.77
CA GLU A 18 -9.33 7.08 0.50
C GLU A 18 -8.19 7.99 -0.01
N ALA A 19 -7.05 8.00 0.67
CA ALA A 19 -5.88 8.78 0.27
C ALA A 19 -5.37 8.35 -1.11
N ALA A 20 -5.32 7.05 -1.40
CA ALA A 20 -4.86 6.55 -2.69
C ALA A 20 -5.83 6.88 -3.84
N HIS A 21 -7.14 6.83 -3.60
CA HIS A 21 -8.14 7.25 -4.57
C HIS A 21 -8.03 8.76 -4.86
N TRP A 22 -7.82 9.58 -3.83
CA TRP A 22 -7.57 11.01 -4.00
C TRP A 22 -6.32 11.28 -4.85
N LEU A 23 -5.19 10.61 -4.56
CA LEU A 23 -3.95 10.72 -5.35
C LEU A 23 -4.13 10.28 -6.81
N ALA A 24 -4.88 9.22 -7.07
CA ALA A 24 -5.21 8.80 -8.43
C ALA A 24 -5.96 9.90 -9.19
N GLY A 25 -6.91 10.58 -8.53
CA GLY A 25 -7.61 11.74 -9.09
C GLY A 25 -6.71 12.96 -9.36
N GLN A 26 -5.54 13.05 -8.73
CA GLN A 26 -4.52 14.07 -9.01
C GLN A 26 -3.61 13.70 -10.19
N GLY A 27 -3.84 12.57 -10.87
CA GLY A 27 -3.06 12.13 -12.02
C GLY A 27 -1.82 11.30 -11.68
N CYS A 28 -1.78 10.67 -10.50
CA CYS A 28 -0.73 9.69 -10.21
C CYS A 28 -0.92 8.43 -11.07
N ASP A 29 0.19 7.90 -11.61
CA ASP A 29 0.17 6.66 -12.39
C ASP A 29 0.38 5.39 -11.55
N LEU A 30 0.82 5.55 -10.29
CA LEU A 30 1.18 4.46 -9.38
C LEU A 30 1.07 4.92 -7.92
N ILE A 31 0.74 4.00 -7.03
CA ILE A 31 0.72 4.24 -5.58
C ILE A 31 1.82 3.44 -4.87
N ALA A 32 2.64 4.10 -4.06
CA ALA A 32 3.64 3.47 -3.21
C ALA A 32 3.22 3.52 -1.74
N LEU A 33 2.92 2.35 -1.16
CA LEU A 33 2.63 2.19 0.26
C LEU A 33 3.95 2.04 1.03
N ALA A 34 4.47 3.18 1.48
CA ALA A 34 5.83 3.31 2.02
C ALA A 34 5.99 2.85 3.48
N GLN A 35 4.92 2.45 4.16
CA GLN A 35 4.96 1.95 5.53
C GLN A 35 4.52 0.48 5.60
N PHE A 36 5.19 -0.31 6.43
CA PHE A 36 4.88 -1.74 6.60
C PHE A 36 3.41 -1.97 6.95
N SER A 37 2.85 -1.18 7.87
CA SER A 37 1.45 -1.27 8.30
C SER A 37 0.45 -1.06 7.16
N MET A 38 0.82 -0.34 6.10
CA MET A 38 -0.03 -0.11 4.93
C MET A 38 0.01 -1.28 3.94
N ALA A 39 0.99 -2.19 4.03
CA ALA A 39 1.14 -3.26 3.04
C ALA A 39 -0.08 -4.18 2.96
N ARG A 40 -0.80 -4.37 4.07
CA ARG A 40 -2.06 -5.13 4.11
C ARG A 40 -3.17 -4.52 3.24
N ALA A 41 -3.16 -3.20 3.05
CA ALA A 41 -4.12 -2.48 2.24
C ALA A 41 -3.85 -2.56 0.72
N GLN A 42 -2.72 -3.15 0.28
CA GLN A 42 -2.27 -3.15 -1.12
C GLN A 42 -3.38 -3.55 -2.10
N ARG A 43 -4.09 -4.65 -1.82
CA ARG A 43 -5.15 -5.15 -2.72
C ARG A 43 -6.38 -4.24 -2.73
N ALA A 44 -6.74 -3.68 -1.58
CA ALA A 44 -7.87 -2.76 -1.47
C ALA A 44 -7.59 -1.47 -2.24
N VAL A 45 -6.38 -0.92 -2.06
CA VAL A 45 -5.91 0.26 -2.80
C VAL A 45 -5.92 0.00 -4.29
N HIS A 46 -5.37 -1.12 -4.76
CA HIS A 46 -5.34 -1.45 -6.18
C HIS A 46 -6.76 -1.51 -6.79
N LYS A 47 -7.70 -2.14 -6.08
CA LYS A 47 -9.10 -2.23 -6.52
C LYS A 47 -9.77 -0.85 -6.60
N ALA A 48 -9.46 0.04 -5.65
CA ALA A 48 -10.10 1.35 -5.57
C ALA A 48 -9.51 2.38 -6.54
N SER A 49 -8.19 2.37 -6.74
CA SER A 49 -7.52 3.33 -7.63
C SER A 49 -7.39 2.84 -9.07
N GLY A 50 -7.43 1.53 -9.32
CA GLY A 50 -7.08 0.93 -10.61
C GLY A 50 -5.59 1.01 -10.95
N LEU A 51 -4.77 1.60 -10.09
CA LEU A 51 -3.34 1.83 -10.34
C LEU A 51 -2.50 0.66 -9.83
N PRO A 52 -1.29 0.44 -10.39
CA PRO A 52 -0.28 -0.39 -9.77
C PRO A 52 0.01 0.07 -8.34
N VAL A 53 0.17 -0.88 -7.42
CA VAL A 53 0.45 -0.58 -6.01
C VAL A 53 1.69 -1.33 -5.55
N LEU A 54 2.69 -0.56 -5.12
CA LEU A 54 3.93 -1.08 -4.53
C LEU A 54 3.83 -1.06 -3.01
N THR A 55 4.44 -2.04 -2.36
CA THR A 55 4.64 -2.05 -0.90
C THR A 55 6.11 -2.11 -0.57
N THR A 56 6.53 -1.46 0.51
CA THR A 56 7.91 -1.55 1.02
C THR A 56 8.38 -3.00 1.21
N PRO A 57 7.63 -3.90 1.90
CA PRO A 57 8.05 -5.30 2.03
C PRO A 57 8.13 -6.03 0.68
N GLY A 58 7.17 -5.82 -0.23
CA GLY A 58 7.19 -6.45 -1.55
C GLY A 58 8.42 -6.05 -2.38
N SER A 59 8.75 -4.75 -2.37
CA SER A 59 9.94 -4.22 -3.04
C SER A 59 11.24 -4.77 -2.45
N ALA A 60 11.34 -4.85 -1.12
CA ALA A 60 12.50 -5.40 -0.43
C ALA A 60 12.72 -6.88 -0.79
N VAL A 61 11.67 -7.71 -0.69
CA VAL A 61 11.75 -9.14 -1.03
C VAL A 61 12.16 -9.36 -2.48
N ARG A 62 11.63 -8.55 -3.42
CA ARG A 62 12.02 -8.62 -4.83
C ARG A 62 13.53 -8.40 -5.01
N VAL A 63 14.09 -7.36 -4.39
CA VAL A 63 15.54 -7.07 -4.47
C VAL A 63 16.36 -8.18 -3.80
N LEU A 64 15.90 -8.70 -2.66
CA LEU A 64 16.59 -9.80 -1.97
C LEU A 64 16.67 -11.05 -2.86
N ARG A 65 15.56 -11.46 -3.50
CA ARG A 65 15.55 -12.60 -4.44
C ARG A 65 16.55 -12.43 -5.58
N GLN A 66 16.57 -11.24 -6.20
CA GLN A 66 17.50 -10.91 -7.27
C GLN A 66 18.97 -11.06 -6.84
N ARG A 67 19.31 -10.63 -5.62
CA ARG A 67 20.69 -10.68 -5.10
C ARG A 67 21.09 -12.07 -4.62
N LEU A 68 20.13 -12.86 -4.15
CA LEU A 68 20.37 -14.19 -3.60
C LEU A 68 20.30 -15.29 -4.67
N GLY A 69 20.00 -14.95 -5.94
CA GLY A 69 19.93 -15.91 -7.04
C GLY A 69 18.79 -16.92 -6.92
N ALA A 70 17.71 -16.54 -6.22
CA ALA A 70 16.52 -17.35 -6.01
C ALA A 70 15.43 -17.10 -7.06
#